data_AF-A0A4P7HM35-F1
#
_entry.id   AF-A0A4P7HM35-F1
#
_cell.length_a   1.000
_cell.length_b   1.000
_cell.length_c   1.000
_cell.angle_alpha   90.00
_cell.angle_beta   90.00
_cell.angle_gamma   90.00
#
_symmetry.space_group_name_H-M   'P 1'
#
loop_
_entity.id
_entity.type
_entity.pdbx_description
1 polymer ?
#
loop_
_entity_poly.entity_id
_entity_poly.type
_entity_poly.pdbx_seq_one_letter_code
_entity_poly.pdbx_strand_id
1 'polypeptide(L)'
;MTPWIIAGSCGAGAALISWGSARLQMRWPLAILSVLLAAIALQLYLAARGQGGFHDLAAITAQTFTVIPALLGCLAGLALAALRRHPVVWRRPTGILTALALLAAAGLATATLLI
;
A
#
# COMPACT_ATOMS: atom_id res chain seq x y z
N MET A 1 6.80 13.28 -16.24
CA MET A 1 5.84 12.17 -15.99
C MET A 1 4.60 12.75 -15.31
N THR A 2 3.39 12.36 -15.71
CA THR A 2 2.17 12.84 -15.05
C THR A 2 1.90 12.03 -13.76
N PRO A 3 1.40 12.66 -12.68
CA PRO A 3 1.11 11.97 -11.41
C PRO A 3 0.16 10.78 -11.56
N TRP A 4 -0.75 10.85 -12.54
CA TRP A 4 -1.68 9.77 -12.88
C TRP A 4 -1.01 8.51 -13.43
N ILE A 5 0.10 8.64 -14.17
CA ILE A 5 0.87 7.47 -14.64
C ILE A 5 1.53 6.76 -13.45
N ILE A 6 2.01 7.53 -12.46
CA ILE A 6 2.60 6.98 -11.23
C ILE A 6 1.52 6.25 -10.42
N ALA A 7 0.34 6.86 -10.25
CA ALA A 7 -0.78 6.20 -9.58
C ALA A 7 -1.20 4.91 -10.26
N GLY A 8 -1.30 4.94 -11.59
CA GLY A 8 -1.61 3.77 -12.40
C GLY A 8 -0.57 2.65 -12.24
N SER A 9 0.73 2.98 -12.28
CA SER A 9 1.80 1.99 -12.15
C SER A 9 1.92 1.43 -10.73
N CYS A 10 1.80 2.28 -9.70
CA CYS A 10 1.75 1.85 -8.30
C CYS A 10 0.56 0.93 -8.04
N GLY A 11 -0.64 1.30 -8.51
CA GLY A 11 -1.83 0.48 -8.38
C GLY A 11 -1.75 -0.84 -9.14
N ALA A 12 -1.37 -0.81 -10.42
CA ALA A 12 -1.25 -2.01 -11.24
C ALA A 12 -0.16 -2.96 -10.73
N GLY A 13 1.00 -2.42 -10.35
CA GLY A 13 2.10 -3.20 -9.77
C GLY A 13 1.69 -3.87 -8.46
N ALA A 14 1.06 -3.14 -7.55
CA ALA A 14 0.57 -3.68 -6.28
C ALA A 14 -0.54 -4.74 -6.48
N ALA A 15 -1.46 -4.52 -7.43
CA ALA A 15 -2.49 -5.49 -7.81
C ALA A 15 -1.88 -6.78 -8.36
N LEU A 16 -0.88 -6.67 -9.23
CA LEU A 16 -0.21 -7.83 -9.82
C LEU A 16 0.60 -8.60 -8.76
N ILE A 17 1.31 -7.91 -7.88
CA ILE A 17 2.07 -8.54 -6.78
C ILE A 17 1.11 -9.25 -5.82
N SER A 18 0.03 -8.60 -5.39
CA SER A 18 -0.92 -9.18 -4.43
C SER A 18 -1.69 -10.37 -5.02
N TRP A 19 -2.17 -10.24 -6.27
CA TRP A 19 -2.82 -11.34 -6.98
C TRP A 19 -1.85 -12.51 -7.25
N GLY A 20 -0.65 -12.22 -7.75
CA GLY A 20 0.38 -13.21 -8.04
C GLY A 20 0.86 -13.95 -6.80
N SER A 21 1.05 -13.22 -5.69
CA SER A 21 1.39 -13.78 -4.37
C SER A 21 0.32 -14.77 -3.89
N ALA A 22 -0.96 -14.41 -4.04
CA ALA A 22 -2.07 -15.27 -3.66
C ALA A 22 -2.18 -16.52 -4.57
N ARG A 23 -2.04 -16.33 -5.90
CA ARG A 23 -2.10 -17.42 -6.89
C ARG A 23 -0.96 -18.43 -6.73
N LEU A 24 0.26 -17.95 -6.55
CA LEU A 24 1.47 -18.79 -6.41
C LEU A 24 1.69 -19.27 -4.97
N GLN A 25 0.81 -18.89 -4.04
CA GLN A 25 0.96 -19.09 -2.60
C GLN A 25 2.29 -18.57 -2.01
N MET A 26 2.96 -17.65 -2.73
CA MET A 26 4.16 -16.98 -2.30
C MET A 26 3.79 -15.78 -1.43
N ARG A 27 4.15 -15.83 -0.14
CA ARG A 27 3.68 -14.85 0.85
C ARG A 27 4.65 -13.68 1.05
N TRP A 28 5.93 -13.93 0.79
CA TRP A 28 7.00 -12.95 0.96
C TRP A 28 6.84 -11.68 0.14
N PRO A 29 6.42 -11.72 -1.15
CA PRO A 29 6.33 -10.50 -1.95
C PRO A 29 5.29 -9.53 -1.39
N LEU A 30 4.10 -10.04 -1.03
CA LEU A 30 3.06 -9.24 -0.40
C LEU A 30 3.48 -8.72 0.98
N ALA A 31 4.21 -9.51 1.77
CA ALA A 31 4.71 -9.08 3.07
C ALA A 31 5.71 -7.93 2.95
N ILE A 32 6.70 -8.08 2.08
CA ILE A 32 7.70 -7.04 1.82
C ILE A 32 7.02 -5.77 1.31
N LEU A 33 6.12 -5.90 0.33
CA LEU A 33 5.37 -4.77 -0.20
C LEU A 33 4.56 -4.04 0.89
N SER A 34 3.87 -4.79 1.77
CA SER A 34 3.07 -4.20 2.84
C SER A 34 3.92 -3.43 3.86
N VAL A 35 5.08 -3.97 4.24
CA VAL A 35 6.01 -3.32 5.17
C VAL A 35 6.64 -2.09 4.54
N LEU A 36 7.03 -2.17 3.27
CA LEU A 36 7.56 -1.00 2.53
C LEU A 36 6.50 0.09 2.41
N LEU A 37 5.25 -0.26 2.08
CA LEU A 37 4.15 0.71 2.04
C LEU A 37 3.92 1.37 3.41
N ALA A 38 3.98 0.61 4.49
CA ALA A 38 3.85 1.16 5.84
C ALA A 38 5.01 2.12 6.18
N ALA A 39 6.25 1.75 5.85
CA ALA A 39 7.42 2.58 6.07
C ALA A 39 7.37 3.89 5.26
N ILE A 40 7.01 3.81 3.97
CA ILE A 40 6.87 4.98 3.10
C ILE A 40 5.73 5.88 3.60
N ALA A 41 4.59 5.29 3.95
CA ALA A 41 3.46 6.05 4.49
C ALA A 41 3.82 6.77 5.80
N LEU A 42 4.62 6.14 6.66
CA LEU A 42 5.09 6.74 7.90
C LEU A 42 6.05 7.91 7.65
N GLN A 43 7.01 7.73 6.73
CA GLN A 43 7.96 8.78 6.37
C GLN A 43 7.25 10.02 5.80
N LEU A 44 6.28 9.82 4.91
CA LEU A 44 5.49 10.91 4.33
C LEU A 44 4.60 11.60 5.38
N TYR A 45 3.96 10.84 6.26
CA TYR A 45 3.18 11.41 7.37
C TYR A 45 4.02 12.27 8.31
N LEU A 46 5.23 11.81 8.66
CA LEU A 46 6.15 12.58 9.49
C LEU A 46 6.67 13.84 8.77
N ALA A 47 6.89 13.74 7.45
CA ALA A 47 7.26 14.90 6.63
C ALA A 47 6.14 15.95 6.57
N ALA A 48 4.89 15.51 6.43
CA ALA A 48 3.71 16.35 6.48
C ALA A 48 3.58 17.10 7.82
N ARG A 49 3.75 16.38 8.94
CA ARG A 49 3.66 16.97 10.29
C ARG A 49 4.79 17.94 10.66
N GLY A 50 5.98 17.78 10.07
CA GLY A 50 7.21 18.33 10.63
C GLY A 50 7.70 19.65 10.02
N GLN A 51 7.19 20.09 8.87
CA GLN A 51 7.96 21.02 8.03
C GLN A 51 7.26 22.23 7.41
N GLY A 52 6.01 22.56 7.79
CA GLY A 52 5.36 23.85 7.49
C GLY A 52 5.57 24.43 6.07
N GLY A 53 4.64 24.17 5.14
CA GLY A 53 4.65 24.73 3.79
C GLY A 53 4.81 23.68 2.68
N PHE A 54 5.61 23.97 1.63
CA PHE A 54 5.71 23.13 0.41
C PHE A 54 6.03 21.65 0.62
N HIS A 55 6.71 21.28 1.71
CA HIS A 55 7.02 19.88 2.03
C HIS A 55 5.79 19.08 2.45
N ASP A 56 4.80 19.73 3.04
CA ASP A 56 3.53 19.13 3.42
C ASP A 56 2.71 18.78 2.17
N LEU A 57 2.63 19.74 1.24
CA LEU A 57 1.96 19.56 -0.05
C LEU A 57 2.64 18.49 -0.91
N ALA A 58 3.98 18.40 -0.87
CA ALA A 58 4.73 17.33 -1.53
C ALA A 58 4.46 15.96 -0.89
N ALA A 59 4.37 15.87 0.44
CA ALA A 59 4.06 14.64 1.14
C ALA A 59 2.63 14.16 0.85
N ILE A 60 1.65 15.07 0.90
CA ILE A 60 0.24 14.80 0.57
C ILE A 60 0.11 14.31 -0.87
N THR A 61 0.75 14.99 -1.82
CA THR A 61 0.73 14.57 -3.23
C THR A 61 1.40 13.21 -3.43
N ALA A 62 2.55 12.96 -2.79
CA ALA A 62 3.19 11.66 -2.82
C ALA A 62 2.28 10.55 -2.25
N GLN A 63 1.61 10.79 -1.12
CA GLN A 63 0.65 9.84 -0.53
C GLN A 63 -0.48 9.52 -1.52
N THR A 64 -1.02 10.56 -2.15
CA THR A 64 -2.19 10.51 -3.05
C THR A 64 -1.90 9.75 -4.34
N PHE A 65 -0.69 9.90 -4.89
CA PHE A 65 -0.35 9.29 -6.19
C PHE A 65 0.52 8.04 -6.08
N THR A 66 0.93 7.61 -4.88
CA THR A 66 1.75 6.38 -4.71
C THR A 66 1.13 5.40 -3.72
N VAL A 67 1.02 5.78 -2.44
CA VAL A 67 0.60 4.89 -1.35
C VAL A 67 -0.88 4.51 -1.49
N ILE A 68 -1.76 5.49 -1.69
CA ILE A 68 -3.21 5.22 -1.80
C ILE A 68 -3.52 4.33 -3.02
N PRO A 69 -3.03 4.63 -4.24
CA PRO A 69 -3.23 3.75 -5.39
C PRO A 69 -2.64 2.36 -5.18
N ALA A 70 -1.47 2.23 -4.56
CA ALA A 70 -0.88 0.93 -4.25
C ALA A 70 -1.72 0.12 -3.25
N LEU A 71 -2.28 0.76 -2.22
CA LEU A 71 -3.20 0.11 -1.26
C LEU A 71 -4.47 -0.38 -1.96
N LEU A 72 -5.07 0.45 -2.83
CA LEU A 72 -6.21 0.06 -3.65
C LEU A 72 -5.86 -1.09 -4.59
N GLY A 73 -4.67 -1.07 -5.19
CA GLY A 73 -4.13 -2.15 -6.01
C GLY A 73 -4.03 -3.46 -5.23
N CYS A 74 -3.40 -3.43 -4.04
CA CYS A 74 -3.32 -4.59 -3.14
C CYS A 74 -4.70 -5.18 -2.82
N LEU A 75 -5.68 -4.33 -2.48
CA LEU A 75 -7.05 -4.76 -2.21
C LEU A 75 -7.69 -5.40 -3.45
N ALA A 76 -7.54 -4.78 -4.62
CA ALA A 76 -8.09 -5.30 -5.87
C ALA A 76 -7.48 -6.67 -6.24
N GLY A 77 -6.16 -6.83 -6.13
CA GLY A 77 -5.49 -8.09 -6.44
C GLY A 77 -5.83 -9.22 -5.46
N LEU A 78 -5.95 -8.90 -4.16
CA LEU A 78 -6.43 -9.85 -3.15
C LEU A 78 -7.90 -10.23 -3.37
N ALA A 79 -8.77 -9.26 -3.67
CA ALA A 79 -10.17 -9.51 -3.97
C ALA A 79 -10.33 -10.39 -5.22
N LEU A 80 -9.56 -10.13 -6.27
CA LEU A 80 -9.57 -10.92 -7.49
C LEU A 80 -9.04 -12.35 -7.24
N ALA A 81 -8.03 -12.52 -6.39
CA ALA A 81 -7.55 -13.83 -5.98
C ALA A 81 -8.61 -14.61 -5.17
N ALA A 82 -9.31 -13.93 -4.25
CA ALA A 82 -10.39 -14.53 -3.48
C ALA A 82 -11.56 -14.98 -4.37
N LEU A 83 -11.98 -14.13 -5.33
CA LEU A 83 -13.01 -14.47 -6.33
C LEU A 83 -12.61 -15.69 -7.18
N ARG A 84 -11.32 -15.85 -7.47
CA ARG A 84 -10.77 -17.01 -8.20
C ARG A 84 -10.41 -18.20 -7.30
N ARG A 85 -10.88 -18.25 -6.05
CA ARG A 85 -10.64 -19.33 -5.08
C ARG A 85 -9.15 -19.61 -4.79
N HIS A 86 -8.31 -18.58 -4.85
CA HIS A 86 -6.94 -18.61 -4.36
C HIS A 86 -6.79 -17.76 -3.10
N PRO A 87 -7.45 -18.11 -1.97
CA PRO A 87 -7.40 -17.30 -0.76
C PRO A 87 -6.01 -17.36 -0.12
N VAL A 88 -5.53 -16.21 0.36
CA VAL A 88 -4.31 -16.15 1.18
C VAL A 88 -4.59 -16.77 2.54
N VAL A 89 -3.69 -17.63 3.02
CA VAL A 89 -3.81 -18.23 4.35
C VAL A 89 -3.25 -17.25 5.40
N TRP A 90 -4.16 -16.52 6.06
CA TRP A 90 -3.86 -15.47 7.04
C TRP A 90 -3.43 -15.99 8.42
N ARG A 91 -3.67 -17.27 8.74
CA ARG A 91 -3.46 -17.87 10.08
C ARG A 91 -2.00 -18.02 10.53
N ARG A 92 -1.03 -17.46 9.81
CA ARG A 92 0.39 -17.48 10.17
C ARG A 92 0.84 -16.09 10.62
N PRO A 93 1.85 -15.96 11.50
CA PRO A 93 2.34 -14.67 11.98
C PRO A 93 2.69 -13.72 10.83
N THR A 94 3.21 -14.23 9.72
CA THR A 94 3.48 -13.44 8.52
C THR A 94 2.23 -12.81 7.90
N GLY A 95 1.10 -13.52 7.84
CA GLY A 95 -0.16 -12.97 7.33
C GLY A 95 -0.77 -11.90 8.26
N ILE A 96 -0.60 -12.08 9.57
CA ILE A 96 -1.01 -11.07 10.55
C ILE A 96 -0.15 -9.80 10.38
N LEU A 97 1.18 -9.96 10.25
CA LEU A 97 2.09 -8.84 9.99
C LEU A 97 1.75 -8.11 8.69
N THR A 98 1.42 -8.83 7.61
CA THR A 98 1.01 -8.19 6.36
C THR A 98 -0.28 -7.38 6.52
N ALA A 99 -1.27 -7.92 7.25
CA ALA A 99 -2.53 -7.22 7.50
C ALA A 99 -2.30 -5.96 8.32
N LEU A 100 -1.52 -6.07 9.41
CA LEU A 100 -1.18 -4.94 10.27
C LEU A 100 -0.39 -3.87 9.51
N ALA A 101 0.56 -4.26 8.66
CA ALA A 101 1.33 -3.31 7.86
C ALA A 101 0.44 -2.58 6.83
N LEU A 102 -0.49 -3.29 6.16
CA LEU A 102 -1.45 -2.64 5.26
C LEU A 102 -2.41 -1.70 6.02
N LEU A 103 -2.88 -2.10 7.21
CA LEU A 103 -3.73 -1.25 8.05
C LEU A 103 -2.97 -0.01 8.54
N ALA A 104 -1.71 -0.17 8.96
CA ALA A 104 -0.86 0.95 9.36
C ALA A 104 -0.62 1.91 8.18
N ALA A 105 -0.29 1.38 7.00
CA ALA A 105 -0.12 2.19 5.79
C ALA A 105 -1.40 2.95 5.43
N ALA A 106 -2.57 2.29 5.52
CA ALA A 106 -3.86 2.93 5.27
C ALA A 106 -4.16 4.03 6.29
N GLY A 107 -3.96 3.75 7.59
CA GLY A 107 -4.18 4.71 8.67
C GLY A 107 -3.24 5.92 8.59
N LEU A 108 -1.97 5.72 8.23
CA LEU A 108 -1.02 6.81 8.03
C LEU A 108 -1.35 7.63 6.80
N ALA A 109 -1.78 6.99 5.71
CA ALA A 109 -2.21 7.69 4.50
C ALA A 109 -3.45 8.55 4.75
N THR A 110 -4.45 8.02 5.44
CA THR A 110 -5.64 8.82 5.80
C THR A 110 -5.29 9.93 6.78
N ALA A 111 -4.46 9.66 7.80
CA ALA A 111 -4.01 10.68 8.74
C ALA A 111 -3.26 11.83 8.04
N THR A 112 -2.46 11.53 7.03
CA THR A 112 -1.74 12.56 6.24
C THR A 112 -2.69 13.47 5.47
N LEU A 113 -3.82 12.94 4.98
CA LEU A 113 -4.84 13.73 4.27
C LEU A 113 -5.74 14.56 5.19
N LEU A 114 -5.67 14.33 6.51
CA LEU A 114 -6.48 15.02 7.52
C LEU A 114 -5.69 16.13 8.26
N ILE A 115 -4.40 16.31 7.93
CA ILE A 115 -3.57 17.43 8.38
C ILE A 115 -3.92 18.67 7.55
#